data_AF-A0A850BB14-F1
#
_entry.id   AF-A0A850BB14-F1
#
_cell.length_a   1.000
_cell.length_b   1.000
_cell.length_c   1.000
_cell.angle_alpha   90.00
_cell.angle_beta   90.00
_cell.angle_gamma   90.00
#
_symmetry.space_group_name_H-M   'P 1'
#
loop_
_entity.id
_entity.type
_entity.pdbx_description
1 polymer ?
#
loop_
_entity_poly.entity_id
_entity_poly.type
_entity_poly.pdbx_seq_one_letter_code
_entity_poly.pdbx_strand_id
1 'polypeptide(L)'
;MKIVPVGALVLVMAASAAMGQYKPVPLNDHTRLGQVFEASKAVDRLWVSAPSWSDNEGGFTLTVWDSPARSTRFAKRVFTNIRDNERIILQMPKRLPAGLYYWEIDARTGTTLVGLYAQDRTGSPKACAYLDGQPDPTREFIFGLTLPEFDRMDGAAVLRALGSGDVDAIRIACRQLAVTGDVRAVPMLEPLLHREDTGFWARYALERMPAGRADQTLRRALGTLRGTALVGVVNSIGVRGDRAAVAALTDLSRGDAEDAAVAALVALGRIGTTSAANALQRLATSIPPWPPA
;
A
#
# COMPACT_ATOMS: atom_id res chain seq x y z
N MET A 1 -32.54 15.66 15.29
CA MET A 1 -31.79 15.39 14.04
C MET A 1 -30.36 15.07 14.44
N LYS A 2 -29.95 13.80 14.36
CA LYS A 2 -28.66 13.32 14.87
C LYS A 2 -27.55 13.65 13.87
N ILE A 3 -26.53 14.34 14.34
CA ILE A 3 -25.30 14.66 13.61
C ILE A 3 -24.35 13.47 13.75
N VAL A 4 -23.88 12.93 12.62
CA VAL A 4 -22.84 11.89 12.56
C VAL A 4 -21.51 12.59 12.26
N PRO A 5 -20.45 12.45 13.08
CA PRO A 5 -19.13 12.90 12.69
C PRO A 5 -18.39 11.81 11.90
N VAL A 6 -17.87 12.25 10.77
CA VAL A 6 -17.03 11.52 9.82
C VAL A 6 -15.62 11.31 10.41
N GLY A 7 -15.16 10.07 10.38
CA GLY A 7 -13.78 9.69 10.09
C GLY A 7 -12.68 10.20 11.03
N ALA A 8 -12.54 9.58 12.21
CA ALA A 8 -11.32 9.69 13.00
C ALA A 8 -10.33 8.58 12.59
N LEU A 9 -9.25 9.04 11.95
CA LEU A 9 -7.85 8.63 12.13
C LEU A 9 -7.50 7.13 12.05
N VAL A 10 -6.84 6.79 10.94
CA VAL A 10 -6.04 5.58 10.74
C VAL A 10 -5.02 5.46 11.88
N LEU A 11 -5.19 4.46 12.74
CA LEU A 11 -4.15 4.03 13.68
C LEU A 11 -3.08 3.28 12.87
N VAL A 12 -2.10 4.02 12.37
CA VAL A 12 -0.81 3.45 11.96
C VAL A 12 -0.09 3.05 13.24
N MET A 13 -0.33 1.82 13.71
CA MET A 13 0.57 1.20 14.66
C MET A 13 1.78 0.69 13.89
N ALA A 14 2.85 1.47 13.97
CA ALA A 14 4.20 0.98 13.77
C ALA A 14 4.38 -0.27 14.63
N ALA A 15 4.69 -1.42 14.03
CA ALA A 15 5.15 -2.61 14.72
C ALA A 15 6.60 -2.39 15.22
N SER A 16 6.77 -1.38 16.06
CA SER A 16 8.04 -1.03 16.70
C SER A 16 7.77 -0.34 18.03
N ALA A 17 7.03 -1.01 18.93
CA ALA A 17 7.08 -0.85 20.38
C ALA A 17 5.94 -1.68 21.03
N ALA A 18 6.26 -2.89 21.52
CA ALA A 18 5.67 -3.56 22.70
C ALA A 18 6.02 -5.07 22.72
N MET A 19 7.30 -5.44 22.83
CA MET A 19 7.67 -6.86 23.06
C MET A 19 7.29 -7.36 24.47
N GLY A 20 6.77 -6.50 25.37
CA GLY A 20 6.40 -6.85 26.74
C GLY A 20 5.02 -7.48 26.94
N GLN A 21 4.20 -7.63 25.89
CA GLN A 21 2.83 -8.20 25.99
C GLN A 21 2.67 -9.60 25.37
N TYR A 22 3.64 -10.08 24.61
CA TYR A 22 3.52 -11.35 23.89
C TYR A 22 4.33 -12.46 24.57
N LYS A 23 3.67 -13.59 24.85
CA LYS A 23 4.26 -14.76 25.50
C LYS A 23 4.72 -15.74 24.42
N PRO A 24 6.00 -16.09 24.34
CA PRO A 24 6.45 -17.09 23.38
C PRO A 24 5.93 -18.48 23.77
N VAL A 25 5.51 -19.24 22.77
CA VAL A 25 5.10 -20.65 22.88
C VAL A 25 6.06 -21.45 22.00
N PRO A 26 7.05 -22.14 22.58
CA PRO A 26 8.00 -22.95 21.82
C PRO A 26 7.26 -24.10 21.14
N LEU A 27 7.47 -24.26 19.84
CA LEU A 27 7.06 -25.48 19.13
C LEU A 27 7.85 -26.68 19.68
N ASN A 28 8.99 -26.49 20.34
CA ASN A 28 9.76 -27.59 20.93
C ASN A 28 9.00 -28.37 22.00
N ASP A 29 8.04 -27.73 22.66
CA ASP A 29 7.21 -28.34 23.71
C ASP A 29 5.94 -29.00 23.15
N HIS A 30 5.76 -28.93 21.82
CA HIS A 30 4.55 -29.34 21.12
C HIS A 30 4.89 -30.09 19.82
N THR A 31 3.99 -30.94 19.35
CA THR A 31 4.07 -31.49 17.98
C THR A 31 3.53 -30.50 16.95
N ARG A 32 2.62 -29.62 17.37
CA ARG A 32 1.88 -28.72 16.50
C ARG A 32 1.30 -27.53 17.25
N LEU A 33 1.40 -26.36 16.64
CA LEU A 33 0.72 -25.14 17.08
C LEU A 33 -0.13 -24.61 15.93
N GLY A 34 -1.38 -24.23 16.17
CA GLY A 34 -2.22 -23.67 15.10
C GLY A 34 -3.36 -22.80 15.61
N GLN A 35 -4.14 -22.25 14.70
CA GLN A 35 -5.25 -21.36 15.05
C GLN A 35 -6.30 -21.32 13.94
N VAL A 36 -7.56 -21.24 14.37
CA VAL A 36 -8.68 -20.91 13.48
C VAL A 36 -8.74 -19.41 13.25
N PHE A 37 -9.05 -18.97 12.04
CA PHE A 37 -9.28 -17.58 11.72
C PHE A 37 -10.41 -17.39 10.71
N GLU A 38 -11.01 -16.21 10.75
CA GLU A 38 -12.03 -15.78 9.79
C GLU A 38 -11.45 -14.69 8.89
N ALA A 39 -11.46 -14.92 7.58
CA ALA A 39 -11.14 -13.92 6.59
C ALA A 39 -12.43 -13.21 6.14
N SER A 40 -12.56 -11.93 6.46
CA SER A 40 -13.73 -11.12 6.06
C SER A 40 -13.70 -10.69 4.58
N LYS A 41 -12.54 -10.82 3.92
CA LYS A 41 -12.29 -10.52 2.51
C LYS A 41 -11.37 -11.58 1.91
N ALA A 42 -11.20 -11.55 0.59
CA ALA A 42 -10.25 -12.44 -0.05
C ALA A 42 -8.81 -12.17 0.39
N VAL A 43 -8.04 -13.21 0.68
CA VAL A 43 -6.65 -13.14 1.17
C VAL A 43 -5.75 -14.06 0.37
N ASP A 44 -4.50 -13.67 0.18
CA ASP A 44 -3.49 -14.50 -0.49
C ASP A 44 -2.23 -14.73 0.33
N ARG A 45 -2.12 -14.14 1.52
CA ARG A 45 -0.96 -14.30 2.39
C ARG A 45 -1.36 -14.39 3.85
N LEU A 46 -0.67 -15.30 4.53
CA LEU A 46 -0.65 -15.41 5.98
C LEU A 46 0.77 -15.17 6.47
N TRP A 47 0.91 -14.36 7.52
CA TRP A 47 2.21 -14.18 8.18
C TRP A 47 2.13 -14.50 9.66
N VAL A 48 3.24 -15.00 10.20
CA VAL A 48 3.48 -15.18 11.64
C VAL A 48 4.81 -14.53 12.02
N SER A 49 4.97 -14.11 13.27
CA SER A 49 6.26 -13.71 13.83
C SER A 49 6.82 -14.86 14.67
N ALA A 50 8.01 -15.35 14.32
CA ALA A 50 8.59 -16.54 14.94
C ALA A 50 9.77 -16.15 15.87
N PRO A 51 9.65 -16.33 17.20
CA PRO A 51 10.82 -16.29 18.07
C PRO A 51 11.72 -17.49 17.78
N SER A 52 13.04 -17.24 17.76
CA SER A 52 14.08 -18.27 17.61
C SER A 52 15.24 -18.08 18.60
N TRP A 53 15.02 -17.29 19.67
CA TRP A 53 15.97 -17.09 20.78
C TRP A 53 17.42 -16.81 20.34
N SER A 54 17.57 -16.08 19.22
CA SER A 54 18.85 -15.60 18.65
C SER A 54 19.82 -16.67 18.13
N ASP A 55 19.43 -17.93 17.95
CA ASP A 55 20.31 -18.98 17.39
C ASP A 55 20.23 -19.15 15.86
N ASN A 56 19.13 -18.68 15.25
CA ASN A 56 18.89 -18.64 13.81
C ASN A 56 19.01 -20.00 13.08
N GLU A 57 18.79 -21.13 13.77
CA GLU A 57 18.86 -22.49 13.18
C GLU A 57 17.45 -23.09 12.97
N GLY A 58 16.57 -22.93 13.96
CA GLY A 58 15.26 -23.57 14.01
C GLY A 58 14.37 -23.29 12.79
N GLY A 59 13.47 -24.22 12.51
CA GLY A 59 12.53 -24.10 11.40
C GLY A 59 11.27 -24.91 11.62
N PHE A 60 10.25 -24.65 10.81
CA PHE A 60 8.97 -25.37 10.85
C PHE A 60 8.30 -25.36 9.49
N THR A 61 7.29 -26.20 9.35
CA THR A 61 6.39 -26.21 8.21
C THR A 61 5.11 -25.46 8.53
N LEU A 62 4.81 -24.41 7.77
CA LEU A 62 3.57 -23.64 7.91
C LEU A 62 2.56 -24.10 6.85
N THR A 63 1.34 -24.42 7.30
CA THR A 63 0.26 -24.93 6.43
C THR A 63 -1.05 -24.19 6.68
N VAL A 64 -1.83 -23.96 5.62
CA VAL A 64 -3.20 -23.41 5.69
C VAL A 64 -4.20 -24.39 5.10
N TRP A 65 -5.32 -24.55 5.79
CA TRP A 65 -6.38 -25.51 5.56
C TRP A 65 -7.76 -24.84 5.59
N ASP A 66 -8.77 -25.54 5.09
CA ASP A 66 -10.17 -25.28 5.43
C ASP A 66 -10.44 -25.57 6.91
N SER A 67 -11.45 -24.90 7.46
CA SER A 67 -11.89 -25.09 8.85
C SER A 67 -13.39 -25.38 8.89
N PRO A 68 -13.87 -26.27 9.79
CA PRO A 68 -13.09 -27.00 10.80
C PRO A 68 -12.51 -28.34 10.32
N ALA A 69 -12.87 -28.80 9.11
CA ALA A 69 -12.58 -30.16 8.68
C ALA A 69 -11.09 -30.46 8.45
N ARG A 70 -10.28 -29.44 8.14
CA ARG A 70 -8.86 -29.59 7.76
C ARG A 70 -8.64 -30.65 6.67
N SER A 71 -9.57 -30.72 5.72
CA SER A 71 -9.63 -31.71 4.65
C SER A 71 -8.91 -31.24 3.38
N THR A 72 -8.90 -29.93 3.16
CA THR A 72 -8.40 -29.25 1.96
C THR A 72 -7.22 -28.37 2.34
N ARG A 73 -6.05 -28.68 1.79
CA ARG A 73 -4.84 -27.88 1.99
C ARG A 73 -4.73 -26.78 0.94
N PHE A 74 -4.73 -25.54 1.37
CA PHE A 74 -4.61 -24.39 0.47
C PHE A 74 -3.17 -23.99 0.17
N ALA A 75 -2.29 -24.07 1.18
CA ALA A 75 -0.86 -23.80 1.01
C ALA A 75 -0.03 -24.52 2.07
N LYS A 76 1.21 -24.82 1.74
CA LYS A 76 2.19 -25.45 2.64
C LYS A 76 3.59 -25.02 2.23
N ARG A 77 4.42 -24.65 3.19
CA ARG A 77 5.84 -24.36 2.94
C ARG A 77 6.70 -24.67 4.17
N VAL A 78 7.89 -25.19 3.91
CA VAL A 78 8.93 -25.42 4.92
C VAL A 78 9.80 -24.16 5.03
N PHE A 79 10.08 -23.74 6.26
CA PHE A 79 10.98 -22.65 6.60
C PHE A 79 12.08 -23.18 7.53
N THR A 80 13.32 -22.77 7.28
CA THR A 80 14.53 -23.24 7.96
C THR A 80 15.45 -22.06 8.22
N ASN A 81 16.31 -22.13 9.23
CA ASN A 81 17.21 -21.03 9.61
C ASN A 81 16.43 -19.74 9.88
N ILE A 82 15.30 -19.87 10.58
CA ILE A 82 14.41 -18.75 10.89
C ILE A 82 15.16 -17.82 11.84
N ARG A 83 15.29 -16.54 11.45
CA ARG A 83 15.93 -15.56 12.31
C ARG A 83 15.02 -15.15 13.46
N ASP A 84 15.61 -14.66 14.54
CA ASP A 84 14.83 -14.27 15.70
C ASP A 84 13.86 -13.14 15.35
N ASN A 85 12.57 -13.35 15.68
CA ASN A 85 11.46 -12.47 15.35
C ASN A 85 11.22 -12.29 13.84
N GLU A 86 11.72 -13.21 13.00
CA GLU A 86 11.50 -13.13 11.57
C GLU A 86 10.02 -13.27 11.23
N ARG A 87 9.57 -12.39 10.35
CA ARG A 87 8.23 -12.45 9.79
C ARG A 87 8.17 -13.50 8.69
N ILE A 88 7.62 -14.66 9.04
CA ILE A 88 7.44 -15.77 8.11
C ILE A 88 6.15 -15.57 7.33
N ILE A 89 6.23 -15.59 6.00
CA ILE A 89 5.10 -15.34 5.10
C ILE A 89 4.84 -16.58 4.25
N LEU A 90 3.64 -17.14 4.37
CA LEU A 90 3.10 -18.15 3.46
C LEU A 90 2.20 -17.50 2.41
N GLN A 91 2.64 -17.53 1.16
CA GLN A 91 1.85 -17.13 0.00
C GLN A 91 0.93 -18.29 -0.42
N MET A 92 -0.37 -17.99 -0.51
CA MET A 92 -1.37 -18.89 -1.10
C MET A 92 -1.22 -18.86 -2.63
N PRO A 93 -1.24 -20.01 -3.31
CA PRO A 93 -1.16 -20.08 -4.77
C PRO A 93 -2.42 -19.50 -5.45
N LYS A 94 -3.54 -19.49 -4.75
CA LYS A 94 -4.80 -18.87 -5.17
C LYS A 94 -5.35 -18.04 -4.02
N ARG A 95 -6.00 -16.91 -4.32
CA ARG A 95 -6.72 -16.11 -3.32
C ARG A 95 -7.80 -16.97 -2.67
N LEU A 96 -7.77 -17.03 -1.35
CA LEU A 96 -8.82 -17.64 -0.55
C LEU A 96 -9.97 -16.63 -0.45
N PRO A 97 -11.23 -17.02 -0.73
CA PRO A 97 -12.37 -16.13 -0.56
C PRO A 97 -12.61 -15.80 0.93
N ALA A 98 -13.56 -14.91 1.22
CA ALA A 98 -14.01 -14.72 2.59
C ALA A 98 -14.55 -16.05 3.17
N GLY A 99 -14.20 -16.37 4.41
CA GLY A 99 -14.53 -17.66 5.01
C GLY A 99 -13.71 -18.00 6.25
N LEU A 100 -13.96 -19.19 6.79
CA LEU A 100 -13.28 -19.73 7.97
C LEU A 100 -12.16 -20.69 7.56
N TYR A 101 -10.98 -20.52 8.14
CA TYR A 101 -9.79 -21.25 7.79
C TYR A 101 -9.01 -21.65 9.05
N TYR A 102 -8.06 -22.55 8.88
CA TYR A 102 -7.18 -22.99 9.94
C TYR A 102 -5.73 -22.97 9.44
N TRP A 103 -4.81 -22.47 10.26
CA TRP A 103 -3.39 -22.53 9.97
C TRP A 103 -2.64 -23.21 11.09
N GLU A 104 -1.50 -23.83 10.77
CA GLU A 104 -0.65 -24.49 11.76
C GLU A 104 0.81 -24.45 11.36
N ILE A 105 1.67 -24.51 12.37
CA ILE A 105 3.07 -24.91 12.24
C ILE A 105 3.27 -26.29 12.85
N ASP A 106 4.01 -27.13 12.13
CA ASP A 106 4.43 -28.46 12.58
C ASP A 106 5.80 -28.82 11.97
N ALA A 107 6.20 -30.09 12.12
CA ALA A 107 7.42 -30.64 11.52
C ALA A 107 8.65 -29.73 11.77
N ARG A 108 8.94 -29.51 13.05
CA ARG A 108 10.11 -28.73 13.50
C ARG A 108 11.39 -29.28 12.86
N THR A 109 12.26 -28.38 12.43
CA THR A 109 13.61 -28.67 11.93
C THR A 109 14.64 -27.95 12.80
N GLY A 110 15.88 -28.43 12.76
CA GLY A 110 16.97 -27.93 13.60
C GLY A 110 16.93 -28.45 15.03
N THR A 111 17.97 -28.16 15.80
CA THR A 111 18.14 -28.60 17.19
C THR A 111 17.67 -27.56 18.21
N THR A 112 17.48 -26.31 17.78
CA THR A 112 17.20 -25.19 18.65
C THR A 112 15.71 -24.83 18.80
N LEU A 113 15.43 -23.78 19.60
CA LEU A 113 14.08 -23.31 19.89
C LEU A 113 13.49 -22.52 18.71
N VAL A 114 12.27 -22.86 18.34
CA VAL A 114 11.45 -22.05 17.44
C VAL A 114 10.01 -22.13 17.89
N GLY A 115 9.21 -21.08 17.70
CA GLY A 115 7.82 -21.11 18.15
C GLY A 115 6.97 -19.99 17.56
N LEU A 116 5.95 -19.61 18.32
CA LEU A 116 5.03 -18.52 18.01
C LEU A 116 4.89 -17.61 19.20
N TYR A 117 4.67 -16.33 18.96
CA TYR A 117 4.15 -15.44 19.98
C TYR A 117 2.65 -15.65 20.16
N ALA A 118 2.20 -15.67 21.42
CA ALA A 118 0.79 -15.69 21.79
C ALA A 118 0.45 -14.49 22.69
N GLN A 119 -0.83 -14.13 22.71
CA GLN A 119 -1.40 -13.16 23.62
C GLN A 119 -2.68 -13.71 24.25
N ASP A 120 -3.13 -13.07 25.33
CA ASP A 120 -4.44 -13.35 25.91
C ASP A 120 -5.51 -12.95 24.87
N ARG A 121 -6.48 -13.84 24.63
CA ARG A 121 -7.44 -13.66 23.53
C ARG A 121 -8.39 -12.49 23.79
N THR A 122 -8.44 -11.56 22.86
CA THR A 122 -9.33 -10.38 22.94
C THR A 122 -10.54 -10.45 21.99
N GLY A 123 -10.57 -11.46 21.10
CA GLY A 123 -11.55 -11.58 20.00
C GLY A 123 -12.64 -12.66 20.16
N SER A 124 -13.19 -13.10 19.01
CA SER A 124 -14.28 -14.09 18.92
C SER A 124 -13.90 -15.47 19.50
N PRO A 125 -14.84 -16.21 20.15
CA PRO A 125 -14.60 -17.56 20.69
C PRO A 125 -14.14 -18.59 19.65
N LYS A 126 -14.44 -18.36 18.36
CA LYS A 126 -14.19 -19.31 17.28
C LYS A 126 -12.76 -19.23 16.71
N ALA A 127 -11.97 -18.23 17.07
CA ALA A 127 -10.65 -17.98 16.51
C ALA A 127 -9.51 -18.20 17.53
N CYS A 128 -9.61 -19.28 18.33
CA CYS A 128 -8.64 -19.58 19.37
C CYS A 128 -7.41 -20.34 18.85
N ALA A 129 -6.35 -20.33 19.66
CA ALA A 129 -5.17 -21.16 19.47
C ALA A 129 -5.49 -22.65 19.70
N TYR A 130 -4.68 -23.51 19.07
CA TYR A 130 -4.68 -24.95 19.22
C TYR A 130 -3.26 -25.41 19.55
N LEU A 131 -3.10 -26.13 20.66
CA LEU A 131 -1.86 -26.76 21.08
C LEU A 131 -2.04 -28.27 20.94
N ASP A 132 -1.29 -28.91 20.05
CA ASP A 132 -1.41 -30.36 19.76
C ASP A 132 -2.84 -30.82 19.43
N GLY A 133 -3.58 -29.96 18.73
CA GLY A 133 -4.97 -30.21 18.33
C GLY A 133 -6.00 -29.93 19.42
N GLN A 134 -5.59 -29.59 20.64
CA GLN A 134 -6.50 -29.15 21.71
C GLN A 134 -6.72 -27.65 21.64
N PRO A 135 -7.98 -27.17 21.61
CA PRO A 135 -8.26 -25.73 21.61
C PRO A 135 -7.88 -25.11 22.97
N ASP A 136 -7.15 -24.01 22.93
CA ASP A 136 -6.92 -23.13 24.07
C ASP A 136 -7.74 -21.84 23.89
N PRO A 137 -8.95 -21.77 24.48
CA PRO A 137 -9.85 -20.64 24.30
C PRO A 137 -9.37 -19.37 25.03
N THR A 138 -8.26 -19.42 25.76
CA THR A 138 -7.71 -18.28 26.50
C THR A 138 -6.66 -17.51 25.70
N ARG A 139 -6.12 -18.10 24.63
CA ARG A 139 -5.01 -17.54 23.87
C ARG A 139 -5.29 -17.47 22.38
N GLU A 140 -4.58 -16.56 21.73
CA GLU A 140 -4.43 -16.49 20.29
C GLU A 140 -2.96 -16.22 19.94
N PHE A 141 -2.48 -16.82 18.85
CA PHE A 141 -1.17 -16.55 18.28
C PHE A 141 -1.16 -15.22 17.53
N ILE A 142 0.01 -14.59 17.51
CA ILE A 142 0.25 -13.39 16.72
C ILE A 142 0.49 -13.79 15.28
N PHE A 143 -0.51 -13.50 14.45
CA PHE A 143 -0.46 -13.69 13.01
C PHE A 143 -1.22 -12.54 12.35
N GLY A 144 -1.12 -12.47 11.04
CA GLY A 144 -2.04 -11.62 10.29
C GLY A 144 -2.24 -12.09 8.88
N LEU A 145 -3.30 -11.56 8.30
CA LEU A 145 -3.63 -11.71 6.90
C LEU A 145 -3.16 -10.44 6.20
N THR A 146 -2.28 -10.59 5.23
CA THR A 146 -1.87 -9.43 4.43
C THR A 146 -2.75 -9.38 3.19
N LEU A 147 -3.41 -8.24 3.00
CA LEU A 147 -3.99 -7.90 1.70
C LEU A 147 -2.85 -7.43 0.78
N PRO A 148 -2.94 -7.64 -0.55
CA PRO A 148 -1.91 -7.22 -1.51
C PRO A 148 -1.47 -5.75 -1.38
N GLU A 149 -2.33 -4.89 -0.83
CA GLU A 149 -2.13 -3.45 -0.74
C GLU A 149 -1.18 -2.99 0.38
N PHE A 150 -0.88 -3.86 1.35
CA PHE A 150 -0.08 -3.51 2.54
C PHE A 150 1.33 -4.11 2.55
N ASP A 151 1.68 -4.92 1.55
CA ASP A 151 3.05 -5.36 1.40
C ASP A 151 3.84 -4.28 0.67
N ARG A 152 4.96 -3.84 1.27
CA ARG A 152 5.91 -2.99 0.55
C ARG A 152 6.59 -3.89 -0.48
N MET A 153 6.15 -3.81 -1.72
CA MET A 153 6.85 -4.38 -2.87
C MET A 153 8.33 -3.98 -2.80
N ASP A 154 9.26 -4.88 -3.08
CA ASP A 154 10.61 -4.43 -3.35
C ASP A 154 10.64 -3.53 -4.62
N GLY A 155 11.72 -2.79 -4.82
CA GLY A 155 11.82 -1.87 -5.96
C GLY A 155 11.64 -2.55 -7.32
N ALA A 156 12.06 -3.81 -7.47
CA ALA A 156 11.90 -4.55 -8.72
C ALA A 156 10.45 -5.00 -8.94
N ALA A 157 9.75 -5.38 -7.88
CA ALA A 157 8.32 -5.72 -7.89
C ALA A 157 7.45 -4.50 -8.24
N VAL A 158 7.79 -3.31 -7.71
CA VAL A 158 7.14 -2.04 -8.11
C VAL A 158 7.26 -1.82 -9.62
N LEU A 159 8.47 -1.93 -10.18
CA LEU A 159 8.68 -1.71 -11.61
C LEU A 159 7.95 -2.75 -12.47
N ARG A 160 7.97 -4.04 -12.09
CA ARG A 160 7.20 -5.07 -12.79
C ARG A 160 5.70 -4.79 -12.76
N ALA A 161 5.17 -4.34 -11.62
CA ALA A 161 3.77 -4.01 -11.48
C ALA A 161 3.35 -2.80 -12.34
N LEU A 162 4.21 -1.79 -12.51
CA LEU A 162 3.94 -0.67 -13.43
C LEU A 162 3.86 -1.11 -14.89
N GLY A 163 4.62 -2.14 -15.28
CA GLY A 163 4.66 -2.66 -16.65
C GLY A 163 3.67 -3.79 -16.94
N SER A 164 2.85 -4.21 -15.98
CA SER A 164 2.03 -5.42 -16.12
C SER A 164 0.77 -5.23 -16.97
N GLY A 165 0.30 -3.98 -17.14
CA GLY A 165 -1.00 -3.67 -17.70
C GLY A 165 -2.20 -3.97 -16.78
N ASP A 166 -1.96 -4.55 -15.60
CA ASP A 166 -2.98 -4.75 -14.57
C ASP A 166 -3.18 -3.45 -13.77
N VAL A 167 -4.36 -2.86 -13.91
CA VAL A 167 -4.72 -1.58 -13.27
C VAL A 167 -4.61 -1.64 -11.74
N ASP A 168 -4.96 -2.77 -11.12
CA ASP A 168 -4.87 -2.92 -9.67
C ASP A 168 -3.41 -3.05 -9.21
N ALA A 169 -2.59 -3.79 -9.96
CA ALA A 169 -1.15 -3.87 -9.69
C ALA A 169 -0.48 -2.49 -9.82
N ILE A 170 -0.81 -1.73 -10.88
CA ILE A 170 -0.33 -0.37 -11.12
C ILE A 170 -0.77 0.56 -9.97
N ARG A 171 -2.03 0.48 -9.56
CA ARG A 171 -2.56 1.26 -8.43
C ARG A 171 -1.78 1.01 -7.14
N ILE A 172 -1.53 -0.24 -6.80
CA ILE A 172 -0.77 -0.62 -5.60
C ILE A 172 0.67 -0.10 -5.71
N ALA A 173 1.32 -0.29 -6.86
CA ALA A 173 2.67 0.21 -7.12
C ALA A 173 2.76 1.74 -6.99
N CYS A 174 1.82 2.48 -7.58
CA CYS A 174 1.76 3.94 -7.48
C CYS A 174 1.52 4.44 -6.05
N ARG A 175 0.68 3.75 -5.26
CA ARG A 175 0.49 4.06 -3.84
C ARG A 175 1.77 3.88 -3.04
N GLN A 176 2.54 2.84 -3.35
CA GLN A 176 3.82 2.63 -2.69
C GLN A 176 4.86 3.67 -3.12
N LEU A 177 4.94 3.99 -4.41
CA LEU A 177 5.83 5.03 -4.92
C LEU A 177 5.56 6.40 -4.32
N ALA A 178 4.30 6.71 -4.04
CA ALA A 178 3.90 7.89 -3.29
C ALA A 178 4.50 7.98 -1.87
N VAL A 179 4.88 6.83 -1.28
CA VAL A 179 5.55 6.76 0.03
C VAL A 179 7.07 6.69 -0.12
N THR A 180 7.57 5.91 -1.09
CA THR A 180 9.02 5.66 -1.23
C THR A 180 9.76 6.71 -2.03
N GLY A 181 9.08 7.38 -2.97
CA GLY A 181 9.69 8.38 -3.84
C GLY A 181 10.72 7.84 -4.84
N ASP A 182 10.67 6.54 -5.19
CA ASP A 182 11.68 5.91 -6.04
C ASP A 182 11.68 6.45 -7.47
N VAL A 183 12.62 7.36 -7.76
CA VAL A 183 12.74 8.07 -9.04
C VAL A 183 13.06 7.16 -10.24
N ARG A 184 13.46 5.91 -10.02
CA ARG A 184 13.67 4.93 -11.10
C ARG A 184 12.38 4.58 -11.82
N ALA A 185 11.23 4.74 -11.16
CA ALA A 185 9.93 4.45 -11.73
C ALA A 185 9.40 5.57 -12.65
N VAL A 186 9.96 6.78 -12.62
CA VAL A 186 9.46 7.93 -13.39
C VAL A 186 9.29 7.64 -14.90
N PRO A 187 10.24 6.99 -15.59
CA PRO A 187 10.07 6.65 -17.02
C PRO A 187 8.89 5.71 -17.28
N MET A 188 8.51 4.88 -16.31
CA MET A 188 7.37 3.97 -16.43
C MET A 188 6.04 4.66 -16.10
N LEU A 189 6.06 5.73 -15.29
CA LEU A 189 4.87 6.51 -14.94
C LEU A 189 4.42 7.44 -16.07
N GLU A 190 5.36 7.94 -16.88
CA GLU A 190 5.07 8.85 -18.00
C GLU A 190 4.05 8.29 -19.02
N PRO A 191 4.21 7.10 -19.60
CA PRO A 191 3.21 6.55 -20.52
C PRO A 191 1.85 6.29 -19.86
N LEU A 192 1.83 6.02 -18.54
CA LEU A 192 0.58 5.81 -17.79
C LEU A 192 -0.25 7.09 -17.66
N LEU A 193 0.36 8.29 -17.76
CA LEU A 193 -0.37 9.56 -17.76
C LEU A 193 -1.36 9.69 -18.93
N HIS A 194 -1.10 8.99 -20.04
CA HIS A 194 -1.92 9.03 -21.25
C HIS A 194 -3.12 8.10 -21.21
N ARG A 195 -3.22 7.26 -20.18
CA ARG A 195 -4.26 6.25 -20.07
C ARG A 195 -5.36 6.71 -19.11
N GLU A 196 -6.60 6.48 -19.51
CA GLU A 196 -7.77 6.85 -18.71
C GLU A 196 -7.83 6.07 -17.37
N ASP A 197 -7.49 4.79 -17.40
CA ASP A 197 -7.57 3.87 -16.24
C ASP A 197 -6.44 4.06 -15.20
N THR A 198 -5.32 4.65 -15.60
CA THR A 198 -4.08 4.65 -14.81
C THR A 198 -3.45 6.04 -14.65
N GLY A 199 -3.89 7.03 -15.44
CA GLY A 199 -3.35 8.39 -15.39
C GLY A 199 -3.53 9.08 -14.04
N PHE A 200 -4.64 8.80 -13.33
CA PHE A 200 -4.81 9.26 -11.95
C PHE A 200 -3.74 8.69 -11.00
N TRP A 201 -3.46 7.38 -11.08
CA TRP A 201 -2.48 6.72 -10.22
C TRP A 201 -1.05 7.16 -10.52
N ALA A 202 -0.73 7.36 -11.79
CA ALA A 202 0.57 7.89 -12.20
C ALA A 202 0.81 9.28 -11.61
N ARG A 203 -0.19 10.19 -11.70
CA ARG A 203 -0.13 11.51 -11.06
C ARG A 203 -0.04 11.44 -9.55
N TYR A 204 -0.81 10.56 -8.91
CA TYR A 204 -0.77 10.35 -7.46
C TYR A 204 0.64 10.02 -6.96
N ALA A 205 1.37 9.18 -7.69
CA ALA A 205 2.78 8.86 -7.40
C ALA A 205 3.70 10.05 -7.67
N LEU A 206 3.65 10.62 -8.88
CA LEU A 206 4.52 11.72 -9.31
C LEU A 206 4.39 12.96 -8.41
N GLU A 207 3.20 13.26 -7.88
CA GLU A 207 2.95 14.37 -6.95
C GLU A 207 3.81 14.31 -5.69
N ARG A 208 4.12 13.11 -5.20
CA ARG A 208 4.84 12.90 -3.93
C ARG A 208 6.31 12.55 -4.12
N MET A 209 6.74 12.34 -5.36
CA MET A 209 8.14 12.05 -5.67
C MET A 209 9.05 13.29 -5.49
N PRO A 210 10.35 13.09 -5.20
CA PRO A 210 11.33 14.16 -5.20
C PRO A 210 11.30 14.99 -6.49
N ALA A 211 11.56 16.28 -6.36
CA ALA A 211 11.57 17.25 -7.45
C ALA A 211 12.62 16.93 -8.54
N GLY A 212 12.46 17.56 -9.70
CA GLY A 212 13.36 17.43 -10.85
C GLY A 212 12.78 16.55 -11.95
N ARG A 213 12.92 15.22 -11.83
CA ARG A 213 12.42 14.30 -12.87
C ARG A 213 10.89 14.24 -12.93
N ALA A 214 10.23 14.18 -11.78
CA ALA A 214 8.77 14.16 -11.73
C ALA A 214 8.15 15.44 -12.32
N ASP A 215 8.72 16.61 -11.98
CA ASP A 215 8.27 17.89 -12.54
C ASP A 215 8.48 17.94 -14.05
N GLN A 216 9.64 17.49 -14.53
CA GLN A 216 9.93 17.47 -15.97
C GLN A 216 8.97 16.56 -16.73
N THR A 217 8.63 15.38 -16.18
CA THR A 217 7.64 14.47 -16.75
C THR A 217 6.26 15.11 -16.83
N LEU A 218 5.79 15.76 -15.77
CA LEU A 218 4.51 16.46 -15.78
C LEU A 218 4.49 17.63 -16.78
N ARG A 219 5.58 18.41 -16.87
CA ARG A 219 5.71 19.50 -17.86
C ARG A 219 5.68 18.98 -19.30
N ARG A 220 6.35 17.88 -19.61
CA ARG A 220 6.29 17.27 -20.95
C ARG A 220 4.86 16.87 -21.31
N ALA A 221 4.12 16.32 -20.34
CA ALA A 221 2.74 15.88 -20.55
C ALA A 221 1.75 17.02 -20.88
N LEU A 222 2.07 18.28 -20.54
CA LEU A 222 1.24 19.44 -20.91
C LEU A 222 1.07 19.59 -22.43
N GLY A 223 2.10 19.29 -23.22
CA GLY A 223 2.05 19.43 -24.68
C GLY A 223 1.23 18.33 -25.36
N THR A 224 1.08 17.18 -24.72
CA THR A 224 0.60 15.95 -25.35
C THR A 224 -0.77 15.50 -24.87
N LEU A 225 -1.17 15.82 -23.64
CA LEU A 225 -2.47 15.43 -23.09
C LEU A 225 -3.57 16.40 -23.49
N ARG A 226 -4.81 15.92 -23.48
CA ARG A 226 -6.03 16.70 -23.75
C ARG A 226 -7.12 16.31 -22.75
N GLY A 227 -8.18 17.11 -22.68
CA GLY A 227 -9.35 16.86 -21.84
C GLY A 227 -9.01 16.68 -20.35
N THR A 228 -9.70 15.75 -19.69
CA THR A 228 -9.58 15.49 -18.25
C THR A 228 -8.16 15.06 -17.83
N ALA A 229 -7.42 14.36 -18.70
CA ALA A 229 -6.05 13.96 -18.44
C ALA A 229 -5.11 15.18 -18.34
N LEU A 230 -5.29 16.17 -19.23
CA LEU A 230 -4.54 17.42 -19.20
C LEU A 230 -4.86 18.22 -17.92
N VAL A 231 -6.14 18.38 -17.60
CA VAL A 231 -6.59 19.05 -16.36
C VAL A 231 -5.98 18.40 -15.13
N GLY A 232 -5.95 17.06 -15.10
CA GLY A 232 -5.31 16.29 -14.04
C GLY A 232 -3.83 16.63 -13.87
N VAL A 233 -3.05 16.68 -14.97
CA VAL A 233 -1.62 17.02 -14.92
C VAL A 233 -1.39 18.47 -14.50
N VAL A 234 -2.19 19.41 -15.00
CA VAL A 234 -2.13 20.83 -14.62
C VAL A 234 -2.33 21.00 -13.11
N ASN A 235 -3.32 20.30 -12.55
CA ASN A 235 -3.56 20.31 -11.11
C ASN A 235 -2.37 19.74 -10.32
N SER A 236 -1.78 18.63 -10.78
CA SER A 236 -0.60 18.04 -10.15
C SER A 236 0.61 18.98 -10.17
N ILE A 237 0.83 19.72 -11.26
CA ILE A 237 1.88 20.77 -11.35
C ILE A 237 1.63 21.87 -10.32
N GLY A 238 0.39 22.32 -10.18
CA GLY A 238 -0.01 23.32 -9.17
C GLY A 238 0.21 22.83 -7.73
N VAL A 239 -0.10 21.56 -7.43
CA VAL A 239 0.16 20.94 -6.11
C VAL A 239 1.65 20.91 -5.79
N ARG A 240 2.48 20.60 -6.80
CA ARG A 240 3.94 20.50 -6.63
C ARG A 240 4.63 21.85 -6.55
N GLY A 241 3.98 22.93 -7.00
CA GLY A 241 4.56 24.27 -6.99
C GLY A 241 5.70 24.45 -8.00
N ASP A 242 5.65 23.75 -9.13
CA ASP A 242 6.72 23.74 -10.13
C ASP A 242 6.86 25.10 -10.84
N ARG A 243 7.84 25.87 -10.38
CA ARG A 243 8.14 27.23 -10.89
C ARG A 243 8.51 27.24 -12.37
N ALA A 244 9.10 26.15 -12.88
CA ALA A 244 9.48 26.05 -14.28
C ALA A 244 8.26 25.88 -15.21
N ALA A 245 7.09 25.55 -14.68
CA ALA A 245 5.86 25.41 -15.45
C ALA A 245 5.12 26.75 -15.68
N VAL A 246 5.51 27.85 -15.01
CA VAL A 246 4.75 29.12 -15.04
C VAL A 246 4.50 29.62 -16.46
N ALA A 247 5.50 29.58 -17.35
CA ALA A 247 5.33 30.01 -18.73
C ALA A 247 4.31 29.13 -19.47
N ALA A 248 4.48 27.79 -19.41
CA ALA A 248 3.58 26.85 -20.07
C ALA A 248 2.14 26.93 -19.55
N LEU A 249 1.95 27.13 -18.24
CA LEU A 249 0.62 27.32 -17.64
C LEU A 249 0.00 28.66 -18.05
N THR A 250 0.80 29.72 -18.18
CA THR A 250 0.33 31.01 -18.68
C THR A 250 -0.18 30.88 -20.11
N ASP A 251 0.54 30.18 -20.97
CA ASP A 251 0.11 29.97 -22.35
C ASP A 251 -1.13 29.08 -22.41
N LEU A 252 -1.18 28.01 -21.60
CA LEU A 252 -2.36 27.14 -21.52
C LEU A 252 -3.61 27.87 -21.02
N SER A 253 -3.46 28.84 -20.12
CA SER A 253 -4.56 29.66 -19.61
C SER A 253 -5.21 30.58 -20.66
N ARG A 254 -4.56 30.79 -21.81
CA ARG A 254 -5.08 31.57 -22.94
C ARG A 254 -5.69 30.70 -24.04
N GLY A 255 -5.64 29.37 -23.90
CA GLY A 255 -6.15 28.45 -24.90
C GLY A 255 -7.67 28.30 -24.85
N ASP A 256 -8.24 27.72 -25.90
CA ASP A 256 -9.69 27.55 -26.07
C ASP A 256 -10.29 26.42 -25.20
N ALA A 257 -9.45 25.57 -24.62
CA ALA A 257 -9.89 24.48 -23.75
C ALA A 257 -10.21 25.01 -22.35
N GLU A 258 -11.45 25.50 -22.16
CA GLU A 258 -11.91 26.20 -20.96
C GLU A 258 -11.50 25.50 -19.64
N ASP A 259 -11.77 24.20 -19.49
CA ASP A 259 -11.42 23.45 -18.28
C ASP A 259 -9.91 23.45 -18.00
N ALA A 260 -9.09 23.31 -19.04
CA ALA A 260 -7.64 23.33 -18.92
C ALA A 260 -7.11 24.74 -18.64
N ALA A 261 -7.74 25.76 -19.23
CA ALA A 261 -7.41 27.15 -19.00
C ALA A 261 -7.71 27.57 -17.56
N VAL A 262 -8.88 27.23 -17.03
CA VAL A 262 -9.27 27.47 -15.63
C VAL A 262 -8.33 26.72 -14.68
N ALA A 263 -8.05 25.44 -14.94
CA ALA A 263 -7.09 24.69 -14.14
C ALA A 263 -5.70 25.33 -14.14
N ALA A 264 -5.26 25.88 -15.27
CA ALA A 264 -3.97 26.55 -15.39
C ALA A 264 -3.90 27.84 -14.55
N LEU A 265 -4.97 28.64 -14.52
CA LEU A 265 -5.09 29.80 -13.64
C LEU A 265 -4.99 29.41 -12.17
N VAL A 266 -5.71 28.35 -11.76
CA VAL A 266 -5.65 27.83 -10.39
C VAL A 266 -4.24 27.32 -10.06
N ALA A 267 -3.59 26.59 -10.98
CA ALA A 267 -2.24 26.08 -10.79
C ALA A 267 -1.21 27.23 -10.64
N LEU A 268 -1.32 28.30 -11.43
CA LEU A 268 -0.49 29.50 -11.28
C LEU A 268 -0.66 30.12 -9.88
N GLY A 269 -1.90 30.22 -9.39
CA GLY A 269 -2.18 30.70 -8.04
C GLY A 269 -1.53 29.83 -6.95
N ARG A 270 -1.59 28.50 -7.11
CA ARG A 270 -0.99 27.54 -6.17
C ARG A 270 0.54 27.54 -6.18
N ILE A 271 1.17 27.80 -7.33
CA ILE A 271 2.63 27.91 -7.44
C ILE A 271 3.15 29.09 -6.60
N GLY A 272 2.38 30.18 -6.48
CA GLY A 272 2.63 31.21 -5.47
C GLY A 272 3.96 31.95 -5.62
N THR A 273 4.49 32.09 -6.85
CA THR A 273 5.71 32.88 -7.12
C THR A 273 5.39 34.26 -7.64
N THR A 274 6.33 35.21 -7.53
CA THR A 274 6.21 36.55 -8.14
C THR A 274 5.97 36.48 -9.64
N SER A 275 6.62 35.52 -10.34
CA SER A 275 6.41 35.33 -11.77
C SER A 275 4.98 34.88 -12.08
N ALA A 276 4.43 33.94 -11.30
CA ALA A 276 3.04 33.49 -11.44
C ALA A 276 2.04 34.61 -11.11
N ALA A 277 2.29 35.39 -10.05
CA ALA A 277 1.46 36.54 -9.69
C ALA A 277 1.44 37.59 -10.82
N ASN A 278 2.61 37.93 -11.39
CA ASN A 278 2.70 38.84 -12.53
C ASN A 278 1.98 38.31 -13.78
N ALA A 279 2.01 36.98 -14.01
CA ALA A 279 1.27 36.37 -15.10
C ALA A 279 -0.26 36.50 -14.89
N LEU A 280 -0.76 36.18 -13.69
CA LEU A 280 -2.16 36.34 -13.33
C LEU A 280 -2.61 37.80 -13.43
N GLN A 281 -1.80 38.77 -12.98
CA GLN A 281 -2.14 40.19 -13.06
C GLN A 281 -2.33 40.65 -14.52
N ARG A 282 -1.44 40.22 -15.43
CA ARG A 282 -1.58 40.53 -16.86
C ARG A 282 -2.83 39.92 -17.48
N LEU A 283 -3.18 38.71 -17.06
CA LEU A 283 -4.41 38.04 -17.52
C LEU A 283 -5.66 38.73 -16.96
N ALA A 284 -5.62 39.22 -15.71
CA ALA A 284 -6.71 39.98 -15.12
C ALA A 284 -6.93 41.32 -15.84
N THR A 285 -5.87 42.01 -16.30
CA THR A 285 -6.02 43.26 -17.06
C THR A 285 -6.64 43.08 -18.44
N SER A 286 -6.69 41.86 -18.98
CA SER A 286 -7.44 41.57 -20.21
C SER A 286 -8.92 41.26 -19.98
N ILE A 287 -9.36 41.15 -18.71
CA ILE A 287 -10.77 40.96 -18.36
C ILE A 287 -11.40 42.35 -18.18
N PRO A 288 -12.54 42.66 -18.84
CA PRO A 288 -13.23 43.92 -18.63
C PRO A 288 -13.54 44.13 -17.13
N PRO A 289 -13.43 45.36 -16.61
CA PRO A 289 -13.79 45.63 -15.22
C PRO A 289 -15.25 45.22 -14.96
N TRP A 290 -15.51 44.68 -13.77
CA TRP A 290 -16.86 44.40 -13.28
C TRP A 290 -17.30 45.50 -12.30
N PRO A 291 -18.50 46.09 -12.42
CA PRO A 291 -19.50 45.85 -13.48
C PRO A 291 -19.06 46.45 -14.83
N PRO A 292 -19.53 45.87 -15.95
CA PRO A 292 -19.26 46.42 -17.28
C PRO A 292 -19.83 47.85 -17.40
N ALA A 293 -19.12 48.72 -18.11
CA ALA A 293 -19.50 50.11 -18.37
C ALA A 293 -20.78 50.22 -19.22
#